data_AF-A0A9E1LAS2-F1
#
_entry.id   AF-A0A9E1LAS2-F1
#
_cell.length_a   1.000
_cell.length_b   1.000
_cell.length_c   1.000
_cell.angle_alpha   90.00
_cell.angle_beta   90.00
_cell.angle_gamma   90.00
#
_symmetry.space_group_name_H-M   'P 1'
#
loop_
_entity.id
_entity.type
_entity.pdbx_description
1 polymer ?
#
loop_
_entity_poly.entity_id
_entity_poly.type
_entity_poly.pdbx_seq_one_letter_code
_entity_poly.pdbx_strand_id
1 'polypeptide(L)'
;MFKFLRKYSVWILGFGGSLLLIAFLAPNVIQQLAQRAGYAGTKQATVGEGESVGYDQWQKNVTESQIIDRLGVSLPGIGSIESPSHWFLLTREADLAGLTPALNAVTIDAATVTNIARNTGVRPQTVLETLSHLEGVQRLLRIYQGAGRFSDRRIHNAADNYLSTVAVETVVIPANTGDAEVSEETLLAQFEAWKDVPAGEGDQGFGYKLPDRFKVEWIHIPAESIRQAAKLSDDFTTREQRKYWRRNENDPRFPIVEGSTEIPETVSESYLDFLTEHSRDEIARTMSEQLRLPRRGFEEQDGFIVLPENWSDQKLGLEELASNVQKTFSIDLPAYGSVGDWISTADAASTPVLGEVAATNLGDATVPFATLIGSSKEFGGTGIYRVQQDVTAPIVETDNGELFVFRITDSDPSRTPTNLDEVRAKVHADASRLQEWTTLQAKLDAVQDDARNNGMLQVAMDNNASVSRPQSVSLVDAGVPAILDAATKQSLLSQTILTRLSSGASIEEMVSSIQALEQTDPAVVKSIIARTENIPLDTPIADLPVEERIFVVPSNENMALVVVRVTGTTPTSKELANGLSGNASPILQTLMAFDELGGTKGIGDAFSLETLTERHNFKRGRENVASVDEE
;
A
#
# COMPACT_ATOMS: atom_id res chain seq x y z
N MET A 1 51.82 14.09 57.81
CA MET A 1 50.88 13.23 57.05
C MET A 1 50.30 12.06 57.86
N PHE A 2 51.05 11.38 58.74
CA PHE A 2 50.55 10.20 59.49
C PHE A 2 49.54 10.46 60.64
N LYS A 3 49.25 11.71 61.03
CA LYS A 3 48.22 12.03 62.05
C LYS A 3 46.81 12.19 61.47
N PHE A 4 46.68 12.59 60.20
CA PHE A 4 45.38 12.79 59.55
C PHE A 4 44.74 11.44 59.18
N LEU A 5 45.53 10.52 58.64
CA LEU A 5 45.10 9.15 58.33
C LEU A 5 44.67 8.36 59.57
N ARG A 6 45.26 8.61 60.76
CA ARG A 6 44.87 7.94 62.01
C ARG A 6 43.56 8.46 62.60
N LYS A 7 43.19 9.72 62.35
CA LYS A 7 41.97 10.33 62.91
C LYS A 7 40.71 9.95 62.14
N TYR A 8 40.86 9.62 60.85
CA TYR A 8 39.74 9.28 59.97
C TYR A 8 39.82 7.85 59.39
N SER A 9 40.73 6.99 59.86
CA SER A 9 40.88 5.63 59.31
C SER A 9 39.60 4.81 59.44
N VAL A 10 38.83 4.95 60.52
CA VAL A 10 37.57 4.22 60.72
C VAL A 10 36.46 4.74 59.78
N TRP A 11 36.42 6.04 59.52
CA TRP A 11 35.45 6.64 58.60
C TRP A 11 35.79 6.35 57.14
N ILE A 12 37.06 6.42 56.76
CA ILE A 12 37.52 6.11 55.40
C ILE A 12 37.38 4.60 55.13
N LEU A 13 37.63 3.73 56.11
CA LEU A 13 37.42 2.29 55.96
C LEU A 13 35.94 1.92 55.92
N GLY A 14 35.10 2.58 56.74
CA GLY A 14 33.66 2.36 56.76
C GLY A 14 32.97 2.85 55.49
N PHE A 15 33.22 4.09 55.07
CA PHE A 15 32.60 4.69 53.87
C PHE A 15 33.24 4.18 52.58
N GLY A 16 34.57 4.10 52.54
CA GLY A 16 35.30 3.56 51.39
C GLY A 16 35.05 2.08 51.20
N GLY A 17 34.98 1.30 52.28
CA GLY A 17 34.68 -0.13 52.24
C GLY A 17 33.25 -0.44 51.79
N SER A 18 32.26 0.36 52.20
CA SER A 18 30.88 0.19 51.74
C SER A 18 30.67 0.65 50.28
N LEU A 19 31.35 1.71 49.83
CA LEU A 19 31.36 2.11 48.42
C LEU A 19 32.03 1.06 47.52
N LEU A 20 33.12 0.45 47.99
CA LEU A 20 33.80 -0.65 47.29
C LEU A 20 32.94 -1.91 47.25
N LEU A 21 32.21 -2.21 48.32
CA LEU A 21 31.30 -3.35 48.38
C LEU A 21 30.11 -3.16 47.44
N ILE A 22 29.54 -1.95 47.34
CA ILE A 22 28.51 -1.60 46.34
C ILE A 22 29.07 -1.70 44.92
N ALA A 23 30.31 -1.26 44.69
CA ALA A 23 30.96 -1.37 43.39
C ALA A 23 31.24 -2.82 42.96
N PHE A 24 31.46 -3.72 43.93
CA PHE A 24 31.71 -5.13 43.66
C PHE A 24 30.41 -5.96 43.56
N LEU A 25 29.33 -5.55 44.24
CA LEU A 25 28.06 -6.28 44.23
C LEU A 25 27.21 -6.02 42.97
N ALA A 26 27.42 -4.87 42.30
CA ALA A 26 26.63 -4.48 41.12
C ALA A 26 27.43 -3.64 40.11
N PRO A 27 28.44 -4.22 39.42
CA PRO A 27 29.23 -3.50 38.41
C PRO A 27 28.36 -2.90 37.28
N ASN A 28 27.25 -3.57 36.93
CA ASN A 28 26.29 -3.09 35.93
C ASN A 28 25.55 -1.80 36.35
N VAL A 29 25.35 -1.57 37.65
CA VAL A 29 24.63 -0.36 38.15
C VAL A 29 25.53 0.87 38.07
N ILE A 30 26.83 0.71 38.33
CA ILE A 30 27.81 1.79 38.17
C ILE A 30 28.04 2.09 36.69
N GLN A 31 28.09 1.08 35.81
CA GLN A 31 28.17 1.31 34.36
C GLN A 31 26.93 2.00 33.82
N GLN A 32 25.72 1.62 34.25
CA GLN A 32 24.47 2.32 33.86
C GLN A 32 24.39 3.75 34.42
N LEU A 33 24.86 4.00 35.65
CA LEU A 33 24.94 5.35 36.22
C LEU A 33 26.01 6.20 35.53
N ALA A 34 27.14 5.62 35.14
CA ALA A 34 28.21 6.31 34.41
C ALA A 34 27.84 6.58 32.95
N GLN A 35 27.12 5.66 32.29
CA GLN A 35 26.52 5.89 30.96
C GLN A 35 25.43 6.96 31.05
N ARG A 36 24.49 6.88 32.00
CA ARG A 36 23.49 7.94 32.21
C ARG A 36 24.13 9.29 32.54
N ALA A 37 25.15 9.34 33.40
CA ALA A 37 25.84 10.58 33.74
C ALA A 37 26.66 11.17 32.58
N GLY A 38 27.14 10.34 31.66
CA GLY A 38 27.88 10.78 30.46
C GLY A 38 26.98 11.38 29.36
N TYR A 39 25.72 10.94 29.26
CA TYR A 39 24.79 11.36 28.20
C TYR A 39 23.68 12.31 28.66
N ALA A 40 23.34 12.36 29.95
CA ALA A 40 22.26 13.19 30.50
C ALA A 40 22.42 14.72 30.29
N GLY A 41 23.63 15.19 29.95
CA GLY A 41 23.90 16.60 29.61
C GLY A 41 24.03 16.90 28.12
N THR A 42 23.86 15.90 27.24
CA THR A 42 24.08 16.07 25.80
C THR A 42 22.86 16.69 25.12
N LYS A 43 23.09 17.78 24.39
CA LYS A 43 22.10 18.44 23.54
C LYS A 43 21.88 17.59 22.29
N GLN A 44 20.69 17.04 22.15
CA GLN A 44 20.31 16.15 21.03
C GLN A 44 19.68 16.92 19.88
N ALA A 45 18.95 18.00 20.16
CA ALA A 45 18.41 18.88 19.13
C ALA A 45 18.27 20.33 19.60
N THR A 46 18.10 21.23 18.65
CA THR A 46 17.76 22.64 18.84
C THR A 46 16.45 22.94 18.14
N VAL A 47 15.57 23.74 18.74
CA VAL A 47 14.27 24.12 18.18
C VAL A 47 14.03 25.62 18.41
N GLY A 48 13.32 26.27 17.50
CA GLY A 48 12.92 27.67 17.57
C GLY A 48 14.10 28.64 17.71
N GLU A 49 13.99 29.55 18.68
CA GLU A 49 15.02 30.54 19.02
C GLU A 49 16.14 29.97 19.94
N GLY A 50 16.49 28.69 19.78
CA GLY A 50 17.62 28.07 20.49
C GLY A 50 17.27 27.18 21.68
N GLU A 51 16.01 26.77 21.83
CA GLU A 51 15.58 25.79 22.82
C GLU A 51 16.34 24.48 22.63
N SER A 52 16.86 23.89 23.71
CA SER A 52 17.68 22.69 23.66
C SER A 52 16.88 21.47 24.10
N VAL A 53 16.76 20.48 23.22
CA VAL A 53 16.20 19.17 23.56
C VAL A 53 17.31 18.30 24.13
N GLY A 54 17.16 17.89 25.38
CA GLY A 54 18.09 16.99 26.06
C GLY A 54 17.88 15.52 25.71
N TYR A 55 18.84 14.67 26.08
CA TYR A 55 18.79 13.22 25.84
C TYR A 55 17.52 12.53 26.37
N ASP A 56 17.11 12.83 27.60
CA ASP A 56 15.95 12.17 28.22
C ASP A 56 14.64 12.49 27.49
N GLN A 57 14.48 13.73 27.04
CA GLN A 57 13.31 14.16 26.26
C GLN A 57 13.32 13.53 24.86
N TRP A 58 14.49 13.43 24.24
CA TRP A 58 14.62 12.78 22.93
C TRP A 58 14.34 11.27 23.01
N GLN A 59 14.86 10.59 24.02
CA GLN A 59 14.62 9.15 24.21
C GLN A 59 13.14 8.85 24.46
N LYS A 60 12.44 9.75 25.17
CA LYS A 60 10.99 9.68 25.32
C LYS A 60 10.30 9.76 23.95
N ASN A 61 10.65 10.77 23.15
CA ASN A 61 10.09 10.96 21.81
C ASN A 61 10.34 9.76 20.88
N VAL A 62 11.54 9.17 20.89
CA VAL A 62 11.85 7.94 20.14
C VAL A 62 10.95 6.78 20.58
N THR A 63 10.74 6.63 21.89
CA THR A 63 9.85 5.59 22.42
C THR A 63 8.41 5.80 21.98
N GLU A 64 7.91 7.05 21.99
CA GLU A 64 6.57 7.38 21.52
C GLU A 64 6.41 7.09 20.02
N SER A 65 7.37 7.49 19.19
CA SER A 65 7.36 7.23 17.74
C SER A 65 7.31 5.72 17.45
N GLN A 66 8.09 4.89 18.16
CA GLN A 66 8.04 3.43 18.03
C GLN A 66 6.69 2.82 18.44
N ILE A 67 6.01 3.41 19.43
CA ILE A 67 4.66 2.98 19.80
C ILE A 67 3.68 3.29 18.67
N ILE A 68 3.75 4.49 18.09
CA ILE A 68 2.87 4.89 16.99
C ILE A 68 3.09 4.01 15.74
N ASP A 69 4.36 3.76 15.39
CA ASP A 69 4.72 2.91 14.26
C ASP A 69 4.18 1.47 14.43
N ARG A 70 4.35 0.87 15.60
CA ARG A 70 3.77 -0.44 15.93
C ARG A 70 2.24 -0.48 15.96
N LEU A 71 1.61 0.65 16.25
CA LEU A 71 0.15 0.77 16.19
C LEU A 71 -0.36 0.93 14.75
N GLY A 72 0.54 1.13 13.77
CA GLY A 72 0.18 1.33 12.37
C GLY A 72 -0.68 2.56 12.16
N VAL A 73 -0.51 3.61 12.98
CA VAL A 73 -1.36 4.80 12.89
C VAL A 73 -1.01 5.58 11.64
N SER A 74 -1.99 5.72 10.75
CA SER A 74 -1.93 6.67 9.64
C SER A 74 -2.63 7.96 10.02
N LEU A 75 -1.92 9.09 9.93
CA LEU A 75 -2.49 10.41 10.17
C LEU A 75 -3.21 10.92 8.90
N PRO A 76 -4.45 11.44 9.00
CA PRO A 76 -5.17 11.95 7.84
C PRO A 76 -4.40 13.08 7.14
N GLY A 77 -4.08 12.90 5.86
CA GLY A 77 -3.36 13.87 5.03
C GLY A 77 -1.83 13.82 5.14
N ILE A 78 -1.26 13.20 6.17
CA ILE A 78 0.21 13.06 6.35
C ILE A 78 0.68 11.64 6.03
N GLY A 79 -0.15 10.62 6.31
CA GLY A 79 0.23 9.23 6.17
C GLY A 79 0.94 8.68 7.41
N SER A 80 1.87 7.75 7.22
CA SER A 80 2.70 7.19 8.29
C SER A 80 3.76 8.19 8.78
N ILE A 81 4.18 8.05 10.02
CA ILE A 81 5.26 8.87 10.57
C ILE A 81 6.58 8.46 9.93
N GLU A 82 7.26 9.43 9.31
CA GLU A 82 8.53 9.19 8.62
C GLU A 82 9.71 8.94 9.58
N SER A 83 9.76 9.63 10.72
CA SER A 83 10.86 9.54 11.66
C SER A 83 10.50 10.03 13.07
N PRO A 84 11.33 9.74 14.09
CA PRO A 84 11.17 10.34 15.42
C PRO A 84 11.21 11.88 15.39
N SER A 85 11.98 12.48 14.48
CA SER A 85 12.04 13.94 14.31
C SER A 85 10.69 14.48 13.82
N HIS A 86 10.04 13.77 12.90
CA HIS A 86 8.72 14.15 12.38
C HIS A 86 7.67 14.10 13.51
N TRP A 87 7.65 13.01 14.30
CA TRP A 87 6.77 12.91 15.48
C TRP A 87 6.99 14.04 16.50
N PHE A 88 8.24 14.37 16.78
CA PHE A 88 8.59 15.45 17.71
C PHE A 88 8.01 16.79 17.28
N LEU A 89 8.11 17.12 15.99
CA LEU A 89 7.64 18.39 15.47
C LEU A 89 6.11 18.48 15.45
N LEU A 90 5.43 17.40 15.09
CA LEU A 90 3.96 17.33 15.13
C LEU A 90 3.40 17.51 16.54
N THR A 91 3.97 16.77 17.51
CA THR A 91 3.55 16.87 18.91
C THR A 91 3.83 18.26 19.48
N ARG A 92 4.98 18.87 19.12
CA ARG A 92 5.29 20.25 19.48
C ARG A 92 4.28 21.25 18.93
N GLU A 93 3.83 21.11 17.68
CA GLU A 93 2.79 22.01 17.14
C GLU A 93 1.48 21.87 17.89
N ALA A 94 1.07 20.64 18.19
CA ALA A 94 -0.14 20.38 18.96
C ALA A 94 -0.04 20.98 20.38
N ASP A 95 1.12 20.87 21.02
CA ASP A 95 1.40 21.44 22.34
C ASP A 95 1.42 22.97 22.33
N LEU A 96 2.10 23.59 21.35
CA LEU A 96 2.13 25.04 21.18
C LEU A 96 0.75 25.62 20.88
N ALA A 97 -0.09 24.87 20.17
CA ALA A 97 -1.48 25.23 19.91
C ALA A 97 -2.41 24.95 21.12
N GLY A 98 -1.91 24.31 22.19
CA GLY A 98 -2.68 23.96 23.38
C GLY A 98 -3.77 22.90 23.14
N LEU A 99 -3.54 22.00 22.17
CA LEU A 99 -4.52 21.02 21.71
C LEU A 99 -4.37 19.65 22.37
N THR A 100 -3.19 19.37 22.91
CA THR A 100 -2.89 18.14 23.65
C THR A 100 -3.74 18.06 24.92
N PRO A 101 -4.61 17.03 25.04
CA PRO A 101 -5.42 16.84 26.23
C PRO A 101 -4.58 16.46 27.45
N ALA A 102 -5.17 16.55 28.64
CA ALA A 102 -4.61 15.95 29.83
C ALA A 102 -4.80 14.43 29.80
N LEU A 103 -3.90 13.66 30.44
CA LEU A 103 -3.92 12.19 30.41
C LEU A 103 -5.23 11.55 30.89
N ASN A 104 -5.95 12.22 31.79
CA ASN A 104 -7.24 11.77 32.31
C ASN A 104 -8.42 12.04 31.35
N ALA A 105 -8.22 12.85 30.30
CA ALA A 105 -9.23 13.14 29.29
C ALA A 105 -9.16 12.18 28.09
N VAL A 106 -8.08 11.40 27.96
CA VAL A 106 -7.93 10.38 26.92
C VAL A 106 -8.89 9.22 27.24
N THR A 107 -9.91 9.04 26.40
CA THR A 107 -10.97 8.04 26.61
C THR A 107 -10.62 6.71 25.95
N ILE A 108 -9.76 5.93 26.63
CA ILE A 108 -9.32 4.61 26.16
C ILE A 108 -9.45 3.59 27.29
N ASP A 109 -9.88 2.38 26.94
CA ASP A 109 -10.06 1.29 27.90
C ASP A 109 -8.72 0.83 28.52
N ALA A 110 -8.73 0.57 29.82
CA ALA A 110 -7.53 0.22 30.58
C ALA A 110 -6.92 -1.12 30.15
N ALA A 111 -7.72 -2.07 29.66
CA ALA A 111 -7.20 -3.33 29.12
C ALA A 111 -6.46 -3.09 27.80
N THR A 112 -6.95 -2.19 26.95
CA THR A 112 -6.30 -1.79 25.69
C THR A 112 -4.92 -1.17 25.96
N VAL A 113 -4.82 -0.22 26.88
CA VAL A 113 -3.53 0.39 27.29
C VAL A 113 -2.57 -0.67 27.83
N THR A 114 -3.07 -1.61 28.63
CA THR A 114 -2.26 -2.69 29.21
C THR A 114 -1.79 -3.70 28.17
N ASN A 115 -2.56 -3.93 27.12
CA ASN A 115 -2.17 -4.81 26.01
C ASN A 115 -1.11 -4.14 25.14
N ILE A 116 -1.26 -2.86 24.81
CA ILE A 116 -0.24 -2.09 24.08
C ILE A 116 1.06 -2.04 24.90
N ALA A 117 0.97 -1.77 26.20
CA ALA A 117 2.13 -1.77 27.10
C ALA A 117 2.85 -3.13 27.13
N ARG A 118 2.09 -4.24 27.19
CA ARG A 118 2.66 -5.60 27.16
C ARG A 118 3.33 -5.93 25.83
N ASN A 119 2.70 -5.57 24.71
CA ASN A 119 3.23 -5.86 23.38
C ASN A 119 4.43 -4.97 23.02
N THR A 120 4.49 -3.75 23.54
CA THR A 120 5.57 -2.81 23.24
C THR A 120 6.74 -2.86 24.23
N GLY A 121 6.55 -3.49 25.40
CA GLY A 121 7.53 -3.49 26.49
C GLY A 121 7.65 -2.15 27.24
N VAL A 122 6.71 -1.23 27.01
CA VAL A 122 6.72 0.13 27.55
C VAL A 122 5.72 0.28 28.71
N ARG A 123 5.97 1.22 29.61
CA ARG A 123 5.10 1.47 30.77
C ARG A 123 3.72 1.99 30.31
N PRO A 124 2.61 1.58 30.97
CA PRO A 124 1.26 2.06 30.65
C PRO A 124 1.10 3.58 30.65
N GLN A 125 1.81 4.28 31.54
CA GLN A 125 1.77 5.74 31.59
C GLN A 125 2.36 6.39 30.32
N THR A 126 3.46 5.85 29.80
CA THR A 126 4.06 6.36 28.55
C THR A 126 3.14 6.11 27.37
N VAL A 127 2.45 4.96 27.33
CA VAL A 127 1.42 4.67 26.33
C VAL A 127 0.29 5.71 26.38
N LEU A 128 -0.20 6.06 27.58
CA LEU A 128 -1.22 7.11 27.74
C LEU A 128 -0.71 8.48 27.28
N GLU A 129 0.54 8.83 27.58
CA GLU A 129 1.17 10.07 27.12
C GLU A 129 1.26 10.11 25.59
N THR A 130 1.68 9.02 24.95
CA THR A 130 1.71 8.88 23.48
C THR A 130 0.32 9.07 22.86
N LEU A 131 -0.70 8.43 23.43
CA LEU A 131 -2.08 8.53 22.93
C LEU A 131 -2.66 9.94 23.11
N SER A 132 -2.27 10.63 24.19
CA SER A 132 -2.62 12.04 24.42
C SER A 132 -2.01 12.94 23.35
N HIS A 133 -0.72 12.79 23.06
CA HIS A 133 -0.04 13.51 21.99
C HIS A 133 -0.67 13.21 20.62
N LEU A 134 -0.99 11.95 20.34
CA LEU A 134 -1.69 11.55 19.12
C LEU A 134 -3.04 12.25 18.95
N GLU A 135 -3.85 12.29 20.01
CA GLU A 135 -5.13 13.00 19.97
C GLU A 135 -4.93 14.51 19.75
N GLY A 136 -3.89 15.10 20.37
CA GLY A 136 -3.49 16.49 20.14
C GLY A 136 -3.15 16.77 18.66
N VAL A 137 -2.34 15.92 18.04
CA VAL A 137 -1.98 16.02 16.62
C VAL A 137 -3.22 15.86 15.74
N GLN A 138 -4.08 14.87 16.00
CA GLN A 138 -5.32 14.71 15.24
C GLN A 138 -6.27 15.91 15.35
N ARG A 139 -6.33 16.56 16.52
CA ARG A 139 -7.10 17.80 16.71
C ARG A 139 -6.49 18.97 15.95
N LEU A 140 -5.15 19.08 15.94
CA LEU A 140 -4.43 20.08 15.15
C LEU A 140 -4.78 19.97 13.67
N LEU A 141 -4.68 18.76 13.11
CA LEU A 141 -5.02 18.50 11.71
C LEU A 141 -6.49 18.82 11.42
N ARG A 142 -7.40 18.42 12.31
CA ARG A 142 -8.84 18.73 12.15
C ARG A 142 -9.12 20.24 12.18
N ILE A 143 -8.44 21.00 13.04
CA ILE A 143 -8.59 22.46 13.10
C ILE A 143 -8.03 23.09 11.84
N TYR A 144 -6.86 22.62 11.37
CA TYR A 144 -6.24 23.11 10.15
C TYR A 144 -7.14 22.87 8.93
N GLN A 145 -7.67 21.65 8.80
CA GLN A 145 -8.64 21.27 7.76
C GLN A 145 -9.97 22.05 7.86
N GLY A 146 -10.39 22.40 9.08
CA GLY A 146 -11.65 23.12 9.34
C GLY A 146 -11.53 24.64 9.42
N ALA A 147 -10.33 25.22 9.21
CA ALA A 147 -10.09 26.65 9.42
C ALA A 147 -10.73 27.55 8.34
N GLY A 148 -11.07 26.97 7.18
CA GLY A 148 -11.69 27.68 6.06
C GLY A 148 -13.04 28.30 6.44
N ARG A 149 -13.09 29.64 6.48
CA ARG A 149 -14.35 30.39 6.62
C ARG A 149 -14.79 30.87 5.26
N PHE A 150 -15.89 30.32 4.76
CA PHE A 150 -16.46 30.66 3.46
C PHE A 150 -17.68 31.55 3.62
N SER A 151 -17.84 32.53 2.73
CA SER A 151 -19.06 33.33 2.66
C SER A 151 -20.15 32.54 1.95
N ASP A 152 -21.41 32.82 2.24
CA ASP A 152 -22.55 32.15 1.60
C ASP A 152 -22.46 32.22 0.07
N ARG A 153 -22.01 33.33 -0.50
CA ARG A 153 -21.80 33.48 -1.95
C ARG A 153 -20.75 32.52 -2.49
N ARG A 154 -19.63 32.34 -1.78
CA ARG A 154 -18.58 31.40 -2.19
C ARG A 154 -19.07 29.96 -2.11
N ILE A 155 -19.83 29.64 -1.06
CA ILE A 155 -20.44 28.31 -0.90
C ILE A 155 -21.42 28.02 -2.04
N HIS A 156 -22.28 28.98 -2.41
CA HIS A 156 -23.23 28.80 -3.52
C HIS A 156 -22.52 28.63 -4.86
N ASN A 157 -21.49 29.45 -5.13
CA ASN A 157 -20.69 29.30 -6.35
C ASN A 157 -19.93 27.96 -6.38
N ALA A 158 -19.39 27.51 -5.23
CA ALA A 158 -18.73 26.21 -5.15
C ALA A 158 -19.71 25.05 -5.35
N ALA A 159 -20.93 25.15 -4.79
CA ALA A 159 -21.97 24.17 -5.02
C ALA A 159 -22.30 24.05 -6.52
N ASP A 160 -22.47 25.19 -7.19
CA ASP A 160 -22.73 25.23 -8.63
C ASP A 160 -21.55 24.65 -9.42
N ASN A 161 -20.31 25.07 -9.13
CA ASN A 161 -19.13 24.56 -9.82
C ASN A 161 -18.91 23.05 -9.63
N TYR A 162 -19.11 22.53 -8.42
CA TYR A 162 -18.79 21.15 -8.10
C TYR A 162 -19.89 20.15 -8.46
N LEU A 163 -21.16 20.54 -8.28
CA LEU A 163 -22.28 19.62 -8.35
C LEU A 163 -23.16 19.81 -9.58
N SER A 164 -22.96 20.88 -10.36
CA SER A 164 -23.67 21.03 -11.62
C SER A 164 -23.19 19.97 -12.59
N THR A 165 -24.16 19.41 -13.31
CA THR A 165 -23.91 18.29 -14.22
C THR A 165 -24.22 18.68 -15.65
N VAL A 166 -23.39 18.19 -16.57
CA VAL A 166 -23.59 18.35 -18.01
C VAL A 166 -23.85 16.96 -18.58
N ALA A 167 -25.00 16.75 -19.20
CA ALA A 167 -25.30 15.52 -19.91
C ALA A 167 -24.65 15.58 -21.31
N VAL A 168 -23.66 14.72 -21.54
CA VAL A 168 -22.87 14.70 -22.78
C VAL A 168 -22.90 13.33 -23.45
N GLU A 169 -22.81 13.34 -24.77
CA GLU A 169 -22.33 12.21 -25.56
C GLU A 169 -20.95 12.55 -26.08
N THR A 170 -20.07 11.56 -26.12
CA THR A 170 -18.67 11.73 -26.44
C THR A 170 -18.24 10.77 -27.53
N VAL A 171 -17.32 11.22 -28.38
CA VAL A 171 -16.51 10.35 -29.24
C VAL A 171 -15.06 10.62 -28.85
N VAL A 172 -14.39 9.59 -28.37
CA VAL A 172 -12.97 9.66 -27.99
C VAL A 172 -12.15 9.15 -29.17
N ILE A 173 -11.22 9.98 -29.64
CA ILE A 173 -10.28 9.65 -30.71
C ILE A 173 -8.88 9.62 -30.08
N PRO A 174 -8.38 8.44 -29.69
CA PRO A 174 -7.04 8.32 -29.11
C PRO A 174 -5.95 8.43 -30.18
N ALA A 175 -4.78 8.95 -29.80
CA ALA A 175 -3.57 8.78 -30.58
C ALA A 175 -3.17 7.30 -30.56
N ASN A 176 -3.06 6.70 -31.74
CA ASN A 176 -2.67 5.30 -31.87
C ASN A 176 -1.16 5.15 -31.91
N THR A 177 -0.67 4.00 -31.44
CA THR A 177 0.70 3.56 -31.70
C THR A 177 0.80 3.16 -33.17
N GLY A 178 1.43 4.01 -33.98
CA GLY A 178 1.57 3.79 -35.41
C GLY A 178 2.86 3.05 -35.77
N ASP A 179 2.88 2.41 -36.94
CA ASP A 179 4.11 1.89 -37.58
C ASP A 179 4.97 3.00 -38.21
N ALA A 180 4.70 4.27 -37.89
CA ALA A 180 5.43 5.40 -38.43
C ALA A 180 6.90 5.31 -38.00
N GLU A 181 7.81 5.53 -38.95
CA GLU A 181 9.24 5.47 -38.70
C GLU A 181 9.64 6.66 -37.83
N VAL A 182 9.91 6.40 -36.55
CA VAL A 182 10.40 7.40 -35.58
C VAL A 182 11.92 7.50 -35.71
N SER A 183 12.44 8.73 -35.80
CA SER A 183 13.89 8.93 -35.92
C SER A 183 14.64 8.45 -34.67
N GLU A 184 15.84 7.91 -34.84
CA GLU A 184 16.69 7.45 -33.72
C GLU A 184 16.97 8.59 -32.72
N GLU A 185 17.10 9.83 -33.19
CA GLU A 185 17.27 11.01 -32.34
C GLU A 185 16.05 11.25 -31.44
N THR A 186 14.84 11.09 -31.98
CA THR A 186 13.59 11.21 -31.20
C THR A 186 13.47 10.09 -30.17
N LEU A 187 13.84 8.85 -30.52
CA LEU A 187 13.83 7.73 -29.58
C LEU A 187 14.80 7.96 -28.42
N LEU A 188 16.01 8.44 -28.71
CA LEU A 188 17.00 8.76 -27.68
C LEU A 188 16.54 9.92 -26.79
N ALA A 189 15.97 10.98 -27.36
CA ALA A 189 15.44 12.09 -26.57
C ALA A 189 14.30 11.66 -25.63
N GLN A 190 13.37 10.83 -26.14
CA GLN A 190 12.27 10.27 -25.35
C GLN A 190 12.81 9.36 -24.22
N PHE A 191 13.77 8.49 -24.53
CA PHE A 191 14.40 7.61 -23.55
C PHE A 191 15.11 8.40 -22.45
N GLU A 192 15.97 9.36 -22.81
CA GLU A 192 16.72 10.16 -21.83
C GLU A 192 15.81 10.99 -20.92
N ALA A 193 14.65 11.45 -21.42
CA ALA A 193 13.68 12.20 -20.63
C ALA A 193 12.99 11.34 -19.55
N TRP A 194 12.73 10.06 -19.82
CA TRP A 194 11.86 9.22 -18.98
C TRP A 194 12.50 7.92 -18.48
N LYS A 195 13.81 7.71 -18.68
CA LYS A 195 14.52 6.48 -18.26
C LYS A 195 14.49 6.20 -16.75
N ASP A 196 14.45 7.25 -15.94
CA ASP A 196 14.46 7.17 -14.47
C ASP A 196 13.05 7.17 -13.87
N VAL A 197 12.01 7.35 -14.70
CA VAL A 197 10.62 7.45 -14.26
C VAL A 197 9.95 6.07 -14.33
N PRO A 198 9.27 5.62 -13.27
CA PRO A 198 8.47 4.39 -13.31
C PRO A 198 7.40 4.43 -14.39
N ALA A 199 7.12 3.28 -14.97
CA ALA A 199 6.08 3.14 -15.99
C ALA A 199 4.72 3.63 -15.47
N GLY A 200 4.07 4.56 -16.19
CA GLY A 200 2.76 5.10 -15.84
C GLY A 200 2.78 6.32 -14.92
N GLU A 201 3.94 6.70 -14.35
CA GLU A 201 4.06 7.84 -13.45
C GLU A 201 4.51 9.14 -14.13
N GLY A 202 5.16 9.06 -15.29
CA GLY A 202 5.57 10.23 -16.05
C GLY A 202 4.43 10.86 -16.84
N ASP A 203 4.71 12.02 -17.42
CA ASP A 203 3.71 12.75 -18.21
C ASP A 203 3.16 11.84 -19.31
N GLN A 204 1.82 11.88 -19.48
CA GLN A 204 1.11 11.06 -20.47
C GLN A 204 1.30 9.54 -20.28
N GLY A 205 1.72 9.11 -19.09
CA GLY A 205 1.99 7.72 -18.71
C GLY A 205 3.37 7.21 -19.10
N PHE A 206 4.28 8.08 -19.55
CA PHE A 206 5.63 7.67 -19.94
C PHE A 206 6.47 7.24 -18.74
N GLY A 207 7.38 6.29 -18.98
CA GLY A 207 8.28 5.79 -17.95
C GLY A 207 8.94 4.49 -18.35
N TYR A 208 10.27 4.46 -18.27
CA TYR A 208 11.09 3.34 -18.71
C TYR A 208 11.93 2.73 -17.60
N LYS A 209 11.82 3.21 -16.35
CA LYS A 209 12.46 2.55 -15.22
C LYS A 209 11.95 1.11 -15.12
N LEU A 210 12.88 0.17 -15.06
CA LEU A 210 12.54 -1.24 -14.94
C LEU A 210 12.05 -1.49 -13.52
N PRO A 211 10.87 -2.11 -13.33
CA PRO A 211 10.40 -2.49 -12.01
C PRO A 211 11.25 -3.65 -11.47
N ASP A 212 11.06 -3.99 -10.20
CA ASP A 212 11.55 -5.25 -9.66
C ASP A 212 10.98 -6.41 -10.47
N ARG A 213 11.85 -7.27 -11.00
CA ARG A 213 11.46 -8.42 -11.83
C ARG A 213 12.15 -9.69 -11.38
N PHE A 214 11.48 -10.80 -11.56
CA PHE A 214 11.97 -12.11 -11.14
C PHE A 214 11.69 -13.19 -12.18
N LYS A 215 12.43 -14.28 -12.07
CA LYS A 215 12.16 -15.57 -12.69
C LYS A 215 12.03 -16.61 -11.61
N VAL A 216 11.17 -17.60 -11.81
CA VAL A 216 10.81 -18.54 -10.76
C VAL A 216 10.68 -19.96 -11.29
N GLU A 217 11.04 -20.92 -10.47
CA GLU A 217 10.71 -22.33 -10.65
C GLU A 217 9.91 -22.85 -9.45
N TRP A 218 9.11 -23.90 -9.67
CA TRP A 218 8.17 -24.39 -8.67
C TRP A 218 7.96 -25.89 -8.72
N ILE A 219 7.45 -26.42 -7.60
CA ILE A 219 6.82 -27.73 -7.45
C ILE A 219 5.42 -27.51 -6.86
N HIS A 220 4.45 -28.25 -7.38
CA HIS A 220 3.08 -28.32 -6.90
C HIS A 220 2.70 -29.79 -6.63
N ILE A 221 2.22 -30.04 -5.40
CA ILE A 221 1.63 -31.32 -4.99
C ILE A 221 0.14 -31.09 -4.71
N PRO A 222 -0.75 -31.60 -5.58
CA PRO A 222 -2.20 -31.47 -5.37
C PRO A 222 -2.63 -32.25 -4.11
N ALA A 223 -3.58 -31.68 -3.36
CA ALA A 223 -4.14 -32.31 -2.17
C ALA A 223 -4.75 -33.69 -2.47
N GLU A 224 -5.36 -33.85 -3.65
CA GLU A 224 -5.96 -35.12 -4.08
C GLU A 224 -4.90 -36.24 -4.27
N SER A 225 -3.70 -35.90 -4.73
CA SER A 225 -2.60 -36.88 -4.86
C SER A 225 -2.18 -37.43 -3.48
N ILE A 226 -2.09 -36.55 -2.48
CA ILE A 226 -1.79 -36.92 -1.09
C ILE A 226 -2.91 -37.80 -0.54
N ARG A 227 -4.19 -37.41 -0.76
CA ARG A 227 -5.36 -38.15 -0.30
C ARG A 227 -5.42 -39.57 -0.89
N GLN A 228 -5.13 -39.71 -2.19
CA GLN A 228 -5.11 -41.02 -2.84
C GLN A 228 -3.99 -41.91 -2.33
N ALA A 229 -2.78 -41.36 -2.14
CA ALA A 229 -1.68 -42.12 -1.55
C ALA A 229 -1.99 -42.56 -0.10
N ALA A 230 -2.57 -41.68 0.71
CA ALA A 230 -3.02 -42.01 2.06
C ALA A 230 -4.06 -43.14 2.07
N LYS A 231 -5.01 -43.13 1.12
CA LYS A 231 -6.02 -44.19 0.96
C LYS A 231 -5.44 -45.54 0.55
N LEU A 232 -4.37 -45.55 -0.25
CA LEU A 232 -3.69 -46.75 -0.72
C LEU A 232 -2.60 -47.25 0.24
N SER A 233 -2.31 -46.50 1.31
CA SER A 233 -1.28 -46.83 2.28
C SER A 233 -1.61 -48.05 3.14
N ASP A 234 -0.57 -48.70 3.68
CA ASP A 234 -0.69 -49.80 4.63
C ASP A 234 -1.30 -49.38 5.98
N ASP A 235 -1.44 -48.07 6.24
CA ASP A 235 -2.04 -47.52 7.44
C ASP A 235 -3.58 -47.39 7.32
N PHE A 236 -4.12 -47.32 6.10
CA PHE A 236 -5.57 -47.25 5.86
C PHE A 236 -6.26 -48.62 5.98
N THR A 237 -6.09 -49.28 7.11
CA THR A 237 -6.67 -50.60 7.39
C THR A 237 -7.91 -50.52 8.28
N THR A 238 -8.79 -51.52 8.17
CA THR A 238 -9.96 -51.71 9.04
C THR A 238 -9.58 -51.70 10.53
N ARG A 239 -8.37 -52.14 10.88
CA ARG A 239 -7.88 -52.17 12.26
C ARG A 239 -7.62 -50.76 12.81
N GLU A 240 -6.88 -49.94 12.07
CA GLU A 240 -6.55 -48.59 12.53
C GLU A 240 -7.78 -47.67 12.48
N GLN A 241 -8.65 -47.82 11.48
CA GLN A 241 -9.95 -47.13 11.43
C GLN A 241 -10.80 -47.42 12.69
N ARG A 242 -10.89 -48.68 13.13
CA ARG A 242 -11.60 -49.04 14.39
C ARG A 242 -10.96 -48.44 15.63
N LYS A 243 -9.63 -48.34 15.66
CA LYS A 243 -8.88 -47.74 16.76
C LYS A 243 -9.10 -46.22 16.80
N TYR A 244 -9.12 -45.56 15.65
CA TYR A 244 -9.48 -44.15 15.51
C TYR A 244 -10.91 -43.91 15.99
N TRP A 245 -11.87 -44.73 15.56
CA TRP A 245 -13.27 -44.64 16.00
C TRP A 245 -13.41 -44.72 17.52
N ARG A 246 -12.78 -45.72 18.16
CA ARG A 246 -12.80 -45.87 19.63
C ARG A 246 -12.12 -44.72 20.37
N ARG A 247 -11.10 -44.10 19.80
CA ARG A 247 -10.42 -42.94 20.41
C ARG A 247 -11.27 -41.68 20.35
N ASN A 248 -12.17 -41.59 19.37
CA ASN A 248 -13.01 -40.44 19.11
C ASN A 248 -14.50 -40.74 19.36
N GLU A 249 -14.84 -41.71 20.21
CA GLU A 249 -16.22 -42.14 20.48
C GLU A 249 -17.12 -41.02 21.04
N ASN A 250 -16.52 -39.97 21.61
CA ASN A 250 -17.23 -38.79 22.11
C ASN A 250 -17.52 -37.74 21.02
N ASP A 251 -17.07 -37.93 19.77
CA ASP A 251 -17.40 -37.02 18.67
C ASP A 251 -18.88 -37.20 18.28
N PRO A 252 -19.71 -36.14 18.36
CA PRO A 252 -21.14 -36.23 18.02
C PRO A 252 -21.44 -36.71 16.60
N ARG A 253 -20.45 -36.64 15.69
CA ARG A 253 -20.56 -37.06 14.30
C ARG A 253 -20.40 -38.58 14.12
N PHE A 254 -19.85 -39.28 15.11
CA PHE A 254 -19.60 -40.72 15.02
C PHE A 254 -20.70 -41.54 15.71
N PRO A 255 -21.14 -42.66 15.10
CA PRO A 255 -22.04 -43.60 15.76
C PRO A 255 -21.37 -44.25 16.99
N ILE A 256 -22.19 -44.74 17.94
CA ILE A 256 -21.70 -45.49 19.10
C ILE A 256 -21.07 -46.81 18.65
N VAL A 257 -19.94 -47.20 19.27
CA VAL A 257 -19.19 -48.40 18.88
C VAL A 257 -19.90 -49.66 19.39
N GLU A 258 -20.74 -50.28 18.55
CA GLU A 258 -21.36 -51.58 18.87
C GLU A 258 -20.53 -52.77 18.36
N GLY A 259 -20.56 -53.90 19.08
CA GLY A 259 -19.59 -55.01 18.94
C GLY A 259 -19.57 -55.81 17.65
N SER A 260 -20.32 -55.46 16.59
CA SER A 260 -20.37 -56.26 15.35
C SER A 260 -20.60 -55.51 14.04
N THR A 261 -20.49 -54.18 13.99
CA THR A 261 -20.80 -53.39 12.79
C THR A 261 -19.61 -53.21 11.84
N GLU A 262 -19.92 -53.20 10.55
CA GLU A 262 -19.06 -52.63 9.50
C GLU A 262 -18.68 -51.19 9.86
N ILE A 263 -17.50 -50.73 9.42
CA ILE A 263 -17.03 -49.38 9.75
C ILE A 263 -17.91 -48.37 9.01
N PRO A 264 -18.53 -47.40 9.71
CA PRO A 264 -19.33 -46.37 9.07
C PRO A 264 -18.49 -45.54 8.09
N GLU A 265 -19.09 -45.14 6.97
CA GLU A 265 -18.44 -44.30 5.95
C GLU A 265 -17.92 -42.99 6.54
N THR A 266 -18.68 -42.35 7.43
CA THR A 266 -18.28 -41.11 8.11
C THR A 266 -17.00 -41.25 8.96
N VAL A 267 -16.79 -42.42 9.57
CA VAL A 267 -15.59 -42.74 10.34
C VAL A 267 -14.42 -43.02 9.40
N SER A 268 -14.68 -43.74 8.31
CA SER A 268 -13.68 -44.04 7.28
C SER A 268 -13.17 -42.76 6.59
N GLU A 269 -14.09 -41.85 6.22
CA GLU A 269 -13.76 -40.56 5.62
C GLU A 269 -12.99 -39.65 6.59
N SER A 270 -13.46 -39.53 7.85
CA SER A 270 -12.74 -38.71 8.84
C SER A 270 -11.36 -39.28 9.19
N TYR A 271 -11.18 -40.60 9.17
CA TYR A 271 -9.85 -41.20 9.34
C TYR A 271 -8.96 -40.98 8.12
N LEU A 272 -9.54 -41.01 6.91
CA LEU A 272 -8.82 -40.66 5.70
C LEU A 272 -8.37 -39.19 5.71
N ASP A 273 -9.22 -38.26 6.17
CA ASP A 273 -8.85 -36.85 6.34
C ASP A 273 -7.69 -36.70 7.32
N PHE A 274 -7.76 -37.38 8.47
CA PHE A 274 -6.68 -37.41 9.46
C PHE A 274 -5.36 -37.95 8.90
N LEU A 275 -5.42 -39.06 8.15
CA LEU A 275 -4.22 -39.62 7.50
C LEU A 275 -3.68 -38.71 6.40
N THR A 276 -4.56 -38.04 5.65
CA THR A 276 -4.18 -37.11 4.59
C THR A 276 -3.43 -35.92 5.17
N GLU A 277 -3.95 -35.33 6.25
CA GLU A 277 -3.27 -34.24 6.98
C GLU A 277 -1.93 -34.70 7.57
N HIS A 278 -1.90 -35.89 8.20
CA HIS A 278 -0.65 -36.44 8.72
C HIS A 278 0.39 -36.67 7.61
N SER A 279 -0.03 -37.23 6.46
CA SER A 279 0.84 -37.45 5.32
C SER A 279 1.34 -36.13 4.72
N ARG A 280 0.48 -35.11 4.62
CA ARG A 280 0.85 -33.76 4.17
C ARG A 280 1.94 -33.16 5.06
N ASP A 281 1.78 -33.22 6.38
CA ASP A 281 2.78 -32.74 7.33
C ASP A 281 4.13 -33.47 7.18
N GLU A 282 4.10 -34.79 6.99
CA GLU A 282 5.31 -35.59 6.79
C GLU A 282 6.00 -35.27 5.45
N ILE A 283 5.23 -35.07 4.37
CA ILE A 283 5.74 -34.63 3.07
C ILE A 283 6.40 -33.27 3.20
N ALA A 284 5.69 -32.27 3.74
CA ALA A 284 6.19 -30.91 3.91
C ALA A 284 7.46 -30.88 4.77
N ARG A 285 7.48 -31.62 5.88
CA ARG A 285 8.66 -31.76 6.73
C ARG A 285 9.83 -32.41 5.99
N THR A 286 9.58 -33.49 5.25
CA THR A 286 10.64 -34.21 4.52
C THR A 286 11.24 -33.34 3.42
N MET A 287 10.40 -32.62 2.67
CA MET A 287 10.85 -31.66 1.65
C MET A 287 11.69 -30.54 2.29
N SER A 288 11.21 -29.96 3.39
CA SER A 288 11.93 -28.92 4.14
C SER A 288 13.29 -29.42 4.64
N GLU A 289 13.36 -30.65 5.17
CA GLU A 289 14.60 -31.27 5.61
C GLU A 289 15.56 -31.50 4.43
N GLN A 290 15.11 -32.07 3.31
CA GLN A 290 15.92 -32.28 2.11
C GLN A 290 16.47 -30.96 1.56
N LEU A 291 15.65 -29.91 1.51
CA LEU A 291 16.04 -28.59 1.05
C LEU A 291 16.99 -27.87 2.03
N ARG A 292 16.91 -28.18 3.33
CA ARG A 292 17.80 -27.60 4.35
C ARG A 292 19.16 -28.28 4.41
N LEU A 293 19.25 -29.58 4.06
CA LEU A 293 20.48 -30.36 4.17
C LEU A 293 21.70 -29.70 3.49
N PRO A 294 21.61 -29.22 2.22
CA PRO A 294 22.75 -28.56 1.56
C PRO A 294 23.17 -27.24 2.20
N ARG A 295 22.28 -26.59 2.96
CA ARG A 295 22.49 -25.26 3.56
C ARG A 295 22.99 -25.31 4.99
N ARG A 296 23.15 -26.51 5.54
CA ARG A 296 23.45 -26.70 6.97
C ARG A 296 24.82 -26.12 7.32
N GLY A 297 24.82 -25.13 8.21
CA GLY A 297 26.05 -24.50 8.71
C GLY A 297 26.47 -23.25 7.93
N PHE A 298 25.65 -22.76 7.00
CA PHE A 298 25.87 -21.46 6.38
C PHE A 298 25.55 -20.33 7.38
N GLU A 299 26.21 -19.19 7.19
CA GLU A 299 25.95 -17.99 7.96
C GLU A 299 24.62 -17.36 7.53
N GLU A 300 23.91 -16.77 8.51
CA GLU A 300 22.71 -15.98 8.27
C GLU A 300 22.99 -14.51 8.60
N GLN A 301 22.58 -13.62 7.71
CA GLN A 301 22.63 -12.17 7.89
C GLN A 301 21.23 -11.61 7.61
N ASP A 302 20.68 -10.86 8.57
CA ASP A 302 19.35 -10.22 8.47
C ASP A 302 18.22 -11.19 8.07
N GLY A 303 18.30 -12.44 8.54
CA GLY A 303 17.33 -13.50 8.25
C GLY A 303 17.54 -14.22 6.91
N PHE A 304 18.51 -13.81 6.11
CA PHE A 304 18.87 -14.42 4.84
C PHE A 304 20.16 -15.25 4.93
N ILE A 305 20.28 -16.24 4.07
CA ILE A 305 21.43 -17.14 3.99
C ILE A 305 22.52 -16.49 3.11
N VAL A 306 23.75 -16.47 3.62
CA VAL A 306 24.94 -16.09 2.85
C VAL A 306 25.40 -17.29 2.03
N LEU A 307 25.28 -17.20 0.71
CA LEU A 307 25.56 -18.29 -0.21
C LEU A 307 27.07 -18.37 -0.55
N PRO A 308 27.69 -19.57 -0.53
CA PRO A 308 29.05 -19.75 -1.01
C PRO A 308 29.12 -19.71 -2.55
N GLU A 309 30.31 -19.43 -3.10
CA GLU A 309 30.52 -19.34 -4.56
C GLU A 309 30.14 -20.62 -5.33
N ASN A 310 30.26 -21.79 -4.69
CA ASN A 310 29.91 -23.08 -5.29
C ASN A 310 28.47 -23.54 -4.97
N TRP A 311 27.58 -22.64 -4.54
CA TRP A 311 26.20 -22.97 -4.20
C TRP A 311 25.43 -23.63 -5.36
N SER A 312 25.67 -23.18 -6.59
CA SER A 312 25.02 -23.73 -7.79
C SER A 312 25.28 -25.24 -7.99
N ASP A 313 26.41 -25.76 -7.51
CA ASP A 313 26.76 -27.18 -7.59
C ASP A 313 26.18 -27.99 -6.41
N GLN A 314 25.81 -27.32 -5.31
CA GLN A 314 25.31 -27.94 -4.08
C GLN A 314 23.79 -27.93 -3.97
N LYS A 315 23.11 -27.02 -4.68
CA LYS A 315 21.66 -26.84 -4.58
C LYS A 315 20.94 -28.07 -5.11
N LEU A 316 19.91 -28.52 -4.36
CA LEU A 316 19.04 -29.59 -4.81
C LEU A 316 18.18 -29.10 -5.99
N GLY A 317 18.12 -29.88 -7.06
CA GLY A 317 17.21 -29.63 -8.18
C GLY A 317 15.76 -29.91 -7.79
N LEU A 318 14.81 -29.09 -8.25
CA LEU A 318 13.40 -29.30 -7.94
C LEU A 318 12.83 -30.58 -8.57
N GLU A 319 13.32 -30.97 -9.75
CA GLU A 319 12.99 -32.26 -10.38
C GLU A 319 13.45 -33.46 -9.53
N GLU A 320 14.65 -33.37 -8.93
CA GLU A 320 15.18 -34.39 -8.04
C GLU A 320 14.36 -34.47 -6.74
N LEU A 321 14.01 -33.32 -6.17
CA LEU A 321 13.12 -33.24 -5.00
C LEU A 321 11.76 -33.89 -5.29
N ALA A 322 11.12 -33.55 -6.42
CA ALA A 322 9.85 -34.15 -6.84
C ALA A 322 9.95 -35.69 -6.95
N SER A 323 11.03 -36.18 -7.58
CA SER A 323 11.30 -37.61 -7.73
C SER A 323 11.53 -38.31 -6.38
N ASN A 324 12.20 -37.65 -5.43
CA ASN A 324 12.43 -38.19 -4.09
C ASN A 324 11.14 -38.27 -3.28
N VAL A 325 10.28 -37.25 -3.35
CA VAL A 325 8.98 -37.24 -2.68
C VAL A 325 8.07 -38.33 -3.24
N GLN A 326 8.00 -38.47 -4.57
CA GLN A 326 7.24 -39.52 -5.25
C GLN A 326 7.62 -40.91 -4.71
N LYS A 327 8.93 -41.22 -4.68
CA LYS A 327 9.42 -42.53 -4.21
C LYS A 327 9.18 -42.76 -2.72
N THR A 328 9.29 -41.72 -1.90
CA THR A 328 9.21 -41.84 -0.44
C THR A 328 7.76 -42.03 0.02
N PHE A 329 6.83 -41.29 -0.58
CA PHE A 329 5.42 -41.26 -0.15
C PHE A 329 4.48 -42.00 -1.08
N SER A 330 4.98 -42.58 -2.19
CA SER A 330 4.18 -43.28 -3.20
C SER A 330 3.02 -42.45 -3.75
N ILE A 331 3.19 -41.13 -3.83
CA ILE A 331 2.26 -40.20 -4.47
C ILE A 331 2.51 -40.14 -5.98
N ASP A 332 1.57 -39.56 -6.74
CA ASP A 332 1.84 -39.21 -8.14
C ASP A 332 3.01 -38.21 -8.22
N LEU A 333 3.76 -38.24 -9.33
CA LEU A 333 4.90 -37.35 -9.53
C LEU A 333 4.44 -35.89 -9.38
N PRO A 334 4.99 -35.13 -8.41
CA PRO A 334 4.66 -33.72 -8.26
C PRO A 334 4.88 -32.95 -9.57
N ALA A 335 3.94 -32.06 -9.90
CA ALA A 335 4.12 -31.17 -11.04
C ALA A 335 5.25 -30.19 -10.72
N TYR A 336 6.14 -29.94 -11.67
CA TYR A 336 7.21 -28.96 -11.53
C TYR A 336 7.38 -28.19 -12.83
N GLY A 337 7.90 -26.96 -12.74
CA GLY A 337 8.08 -26.10 -13.90
C GLY A 337 8.89 -24.85 -13.59
N SER A 338 9.20 -24.09 -14.63
CA SER A 338 9.88 -22.81 -14.50
C SER A 338 9.29 -21.77 -15.45
N VAL A 339 9.36 -20.52 -15.02
CA VAL A 339 9.04 -19.35 -15.83
C VAL A 339 10.36 -18.62 -16.09
N GLY A 340 10.86 -18.77 -17.32
CA GLY A 340 12.13 -18.21 -17.77
C GLY A 340 12.04 -16.77 -18.26
N ASP A 341 10.83 -16.25 -18.44
CA ASP A 341 10.56 -14.87 -18.81
C ASP A 341 10.48 -13.99 -17.57
N TRP A 342 10.89 -12.72 -17.70
CA TRP A 342 10.86 -11.76 -16.61
C TRP A 342 9.42 -11.37 -16.26
N ILE A 343 9.03 -11.56 -14.99
CA ILE A 343 7.74 -11.12 -14.45
C ILE A 343 8.00 -9.99 -13.45
N SER A 344 7.21 -8.91 -13.51
CA SER A 344 7.31 -7.83 -12.52
C SER A 344 6.72 -8.27 -11.17
N THR A 345 7.21 -7.73 -10.06
CA THR A 345 6.63 -8.00 -8.74
C THR A 345 5.16 -7.57 -8.65
N ALA A 346 4.77 -6.50 -9.35
CA ALA A 346 3.38 -6.06 -9.47
C ALA A 346 2.50 -7.09 -10.20
N ASP A 347 3.06 -7.80 -11.18
CA ASP A 347 2.37 -8.82 -11.97
C ASP A 347 2.54 -10.23 -11.40
N ALA A 348 3.09 -10.39 -10.19
CA ALA A 348 3.34 -11.69 -9.60
C ALA A 348 2.07 -12.56 -9.49
N ALA A 349 0.89 -11.94 -9.32
CA ALA A 349 -0.40 -12.63 -9.31
C ALA A 349 -0.79 -13.27 -10.67
N SER A 350 -0.15 -12.87 -11.77
CA SER A 350 -0.36 -13.47 -13.10
C SER A 350 0.57 -14.66 -13.37
N THR A 351 1.47 -14.98 -12.43
CA THR A 351 2.45 -16.07 -12.60
C THR A 351 1.73 -17.41 -12.78
N PRO A 352 2.01 -18.17 -13.86
CA PRO A 352 1.42 -19.48 -14.05
C PRO A 352 1.62 -20.38 -12.81
N VAL A 353 0.55 -21.03 -12.36
CA VAL A 353 0.51 -21.93 -11.19
C VAL A 353 0.69 -21.24 -9.82
N LEU A 354 1.59 -20.27 -9.69
CA LEU A 354 1.89 -19.60 -8.42
C LEU A 354 1.04 -18.37 -8.13
N GLY A 355 0.44 -17.74 -9.15
CA GLY A 355 -0.21 -16.44 -9.03
C GLY A 355 -1.38 -16.38 -8.05
N GLU A 356 -2.12 -17.48 -7.95
CA GLU A 356 -3.27 -17.63 -7.03
C GLU A 356 -2.88 -18.27 -5.69
N VAL A 357 -1.61 -18.63 -5.49
CA VAL A 357 -1.15 -19.31 -4.28
C VAL A 357 -1.16 -18.34 -3.10
N ALA A 358 -1.76 -18.81 -2.00
CA ALA A 358 -1.85 -18.06 -0.76
C ALA A 358 -1.49 -18.97 0.42
N ALA A 359 -0.40 -18.65 1.11
CA ALA A 359 0.16 -19.45 2.19
C ALA A 359 -0.62 -19.27 3.48
N THR A 360 -1.12 -20.35 4.07
CA THR A 360 -1.82 -20.35 5.37
C THR A 360 -0.91 -20.67 6.55
N ASN A 361 0.31 -21.16 6.27
CA ASN A 361 1.27 -21.65 7.26
C ASN A 361 2.44 -20.68 7.55
N LEU A 362 2.44 -19.47 6.97
CA LEU A 362 3.53 -18.49 7.07
C LEU A 362 3.17 -17.24 7.90
N GLY A 363 2.08 -17.27 8.67
CA GLY A 363 1.66 -16.18 9.55
C GLY A 363 0.29 -16.42 10.16
N ASP A 364 -0.23 -15.43 10.90
CA ASP A 364 -1.59 -15.47 11.48
C ASP A 364 -2.69 -15.23 10.42
N ALA A 365 -2.32 -14.62 9.30
CA ALA A 365 -3.18 -14.37 8.15
C ALA A 365 -2.59 -15.01 6.89
N THR A 366 -3.45 -15.30 5.92
CA THR A 366 -3.03 -15.85 4.62
C THR A 366 -2.11 -14.87 3.90
N VAL A 367 -0.97 -15.36 3.42
CA VAL A 367 0.07 -14.56 2.72
C VAL A 367 0.07 -14.89 1.22
N PRO A 368 -0.33 -13.96 0.34
CA PRO A 368 -0.31 -14.18 -1.11
C PRO A 368 1.12 -14.33 -1.66
N PHE A 369 1.25 -15.06 -2.78
CA PHE A 369 2.51 -15.22 -3.50
C PHE A 369 3.19 -13.88 -3.83
N ALA A 370 2.43 -12.87 -4.26
CA ALA A 370 2.96 -11.54 -4.55
C ALA A 370 3.67 -10.90 -3.35
N THR A 371 3.14 -11.09 -2.13
CA THR A 371 3.77 -10.60 -0.89
C THR A 371 5.07 -11.34 -0.58
N LEU A 372 5.11 -12.66 -0.83
CA LEU A 372 6.33 -13.45 -0.63
C LEU A 372 7.45 -13.03 -1.59
N ILE A 373 7.11 -12.76 -2.85
CA ILE A 373 8.07 -12.28 -3.85
C ILE A 373 8.53 -10.85 -3.52
N GLY A 374 7.62 -9.92 -3.24
CA GLY A 374 7.97 -8.54 -2.88
C GLY A 374 8.78 -8.42 -1.59
N SER A 375 8.73 -9.43 -0.71
CA SER A 375 9.53 -9.50 0.51
C SER A 375 10.85 -10.28 0.35
N SER A 376 11.29 -10.55 -0.88
CA SER A 376 12.56 -11.23 -1.13
C SER A 376 13.75 -10.34 -0.76
N LYS A 377 14.91 -10.97 -0.50
CA LYS A 377 16.16 -10.27 -0.23
C LYS A 377 16.51 -9.25 -1.31
N GLU A 378 16.33 -9.64 -2.56
CA GLU A 378 16.79 -8.87 -3.72
C GLU A 378 15.95 -7.61 -3.96
N PHE A 379 14.74 -7.55 -3.39
CA PHE A 379 13.84 -6.38 -3.46
C PHE A 379 13.74 -5.63 -2.11
N GLY A 380 14.71 -5.82 -1.20
CA GLY A 380 14.79 -5.08 0.06
C GLY A 380 13.96 -5.65 1.22
N GLY A 381 13.59 -6.93 1.16
CA GLY A 381 12.84 -7.60 2.21
C GLY A 381 13.58 -7.72 3.55
N THR A 382 12.83 -7.90 4.64
CA THR A 382 13.33 -7.92 6.03
C THR A 382 13.67 -9.32 6.56
N GLY A 383 13.71 -10.33 5.70
CA GLY A 383 14.02 -11.71 6.06
C GLY A 383 12.90 -12.48 6.77
N ILE A 384 11.73 -11.86 6.98
CA ILE A 384 10.57 -12.48 7.67
C ILE A 384 10.18 -13.83 7.03
N TYR A 385 10.01 -13.84 5.70
CA TYR A 385 9.62 -15.04 4.96
C TYR A 385 10.82 -15.84 4.41
N ARG A 386 12.05 -15.35 4.63
CA ARG A 386 13.30 -16.00 4.19
C ARG A 386 13.32 -16.36 2.70
N VAL A 387 12.72 -15.52 1.86
CA VAL A 387 12.72 -15.66 0.40
C VAL A 387 13.92 -14.93 -0.17
N GLN A 388 14.73 -15.60 -0.99
CA GLN A 388 15.86 -15.00 -1.69
C GLN A 388 16.18 -15.78 -2.97
N GLN A 389 16.94 -15.18 -3.87
CA GLN A 389 17.42 -15.81 -5.09
C GLN A 389 18.23 -17.07 -4.78
N ASP A 390 18.06 -18.08 -5.63
CA ASP A 390 18.72 -19.39 -5.60
C ASP A 390 18.49 -20.22 -4.33
N VAL A 391 17.62 -19.78 -3.43
CA VAL A 391 17.19 -20.52 -2.24
C VAL A 391 15.70 -20.82 -2.36
N THR A 392 15.32 -22.06 -2.13
CA THR A 392 13.91 -22.43 -2.05
C THR A 392 13.24 -21.72 -0.88
N ALA A 393 12.10 -21.10 -1.16
CA ALA A 393 11.22 -20.55 -0.14
C ALA A 393 10.78 -21.66 0.85
N PRO A 394 10.31 -21.30 2.05
CA PRO A 394 9.61 -22.23 2.93
C PRO A 394 8.48 -22.97 2.18
N ILE A 395 8.18 -24.20 2.61
CA ILE A 395 7.06 -24.96 2.04
C ILE A 395 5.77 -24.17 2.27
N VAL A 396 5.05 -23.89 1.21
CA VAL A 396 3.78 -23.17 1.25
C VAL A 396 2.65 -24.19 1.28
N GLU A 397 1.74 -24.04 2.25
CA GLU A 397 0.50 -24.80 2.35
C GLU A 397 -0.68 -23.87 2.05
N THR A 398 -1.62 -24.34 1.22
CA THR A 398 -2.86 -23.61 0.91
C THR A 398 -4.01 -24.02 1.82
N ASP A 399 -5.10 -23.25 1.81
CA ASP A 399 -6.34 -23.58 2.51
C ASP A 399 -6.96 -24.92 2.08
N ASN A 400 -6.77 -25.29 0.81
CA ASN A 400 -7.20 -26.57 0.25
C ASN A 400 -6.25 -27.74 0.58
N GLY A 401 -5.15 -27.48 1.32
CA GLY A 401 -4.19 -28.49 1.74
C GLY A 401 -3.22 -28.94 0.64
N GLU A 402 -3.01 -28.10 -0.38
CA GLU A 402 -2.00 -28.32 -1.41
C GLU A 402 -0.64 -27.84 -0.92
N LEU A 403 0.43 -28.43 -1.45
CA LEU A 403 1.80 -28.04 -1.12
C LEU A 403 2.51 -27.43 -2.32
N PHE A 404 3.12 -26.27 -2.10
CA PHE A 404 3.94 -25.57 -3.07
C PHE A 404 5.35 -25.34 -2.55
N VAL A 405 6.31 -25.42 -3.45
CA VAL A 405 7.68 -24.97 -3.24
C VAL A 405 8.07 -24.15 -4.44
N PHE A 406 8.70 -22.99 -4.20
CA PHE A 406 9.24 -22.20 -5.30
C PHE A 406 10.65 -21.71 -4.97
N ARG A 407 11.40 -21.37 -6.01
CA ARG A 407 12.73 -20.76 -5.92
C ARG A 407 12.82 -19.67 -6.97
N ILE A 408 13.25 -18.48 -6.55
CA ILE A 408 13.61 -17.42 -7.49
C ILE A 408 14.92 -17.85 -8.16
N THR A 409 14.90 -18.02 -9.48
CA THR A 409 16.08 -18.45 -10.25
C THR A 409 16.94 -17.28 -10.68
N ASP A 410 16.32 -16.11 -10.84
CA ASP A 410 16.98 -14.88 -11.28
C ASP A 410 16.16 -13.68 -10.79
N SER A 411 16.84 -12.57 -10.51
CA SER A 411 16.21 -11.33 -10.06
C SER A 411 16.86 -10.13 -10.74
N ASP A 412 16.05 -9.12 -11.03
CA ASP A 412 16.48 -7.83 -11.57
C ASP A 412 15.78 -6.73 -10.73
N PRO A 413 16.44 -6.23 -9.67
CA PRO A 413 15.89 -5.16 -8.84
C PRO A 413 15.64 -3.88 -9.64
N SER A 414 14.75 -3.04 -9.14
CA SER A 414 14.33 -1.81 -9.79
C SER A 414 15.53 -0.95 -10.16
N ARG A 415 15.69 -0.68 -11.45
CA ARG A 415 16.83 0.08 -11.98
C ARG A 415 16.48 0.82 -13.27
N THR A 416 17.29 1.83 -13.55
CA THR A 416 17.29 2.50 -14.85
C THR A 416 17.81 1.53 -15.93
N PRO A 417 17.19 1.47 -17.12
CA PRO A 417 17.74 0.72 -18.25
C PRO A 417 19.15 1.19 -18.58
N THR A 418 20.04 0.26 -18.92
CA THR A 418 21.44 0.60 -19.24
C THR A 418 21.56 1.31 -20.59
N ASN A 419 20.66 0.97 -21.52
CA ASN A 419 20.61 1.53 -22.86
C ASN A 419 19.18 1.48 -23.43
N LEU A 420 18.99 2.18 -24.54
CA LEU A 420 17.72 2.21 -25.27
C LEU A 420 17.26 0.81 -25.70
N ASP A 421 18.18 -0.10 -26.05
CA ASP A 421 17.81 -1.41 -26.60
C ASP A 421 17.02 -2.29 -25.61
N GLU A 422 17.24 -2.13 -24.30
CA GLU A 422 16.46 -2.83 -23.26
C GLU A 422 14.97 -2.47 -23.28
N VAL A 423 14.62 -1.25 -23.74
CA VAL A 423 13.26 -0.70 -23.70
C VAL A 423 12.78 -0.16 -25.06
N ARG A 424 13.52 -0.41 -26.13
CA ARG A 424 13.34 0.21 -27.45
C ARG A 424 11.93 0.05 -28.00
N ALA A 425 11.33 -1.13 -27.86
CA ALA A 425 9.98 -1.39 -28.32
C ALA A 425 8.94 -0.47 -27.62
N LYS A 426 9.09 -0.27 -26.31
CA LYS A 426 8.21 0.59 -25.53
C LYS A 426 8.44 2.08 -25.85
N VAL A 427 9.71 2.50 -25.91
CA VAL A 427 10.08 3.88 -26.30
C VAL A 427 9.56 4.21 -27.70
N HIS A 428 9.66 3.28 -28.64
CA HIS A 428 9.15 3.45 -30.00
C HIS A 428 7.62 3.60 -30.00
N ALA A 429 6.90 2.74 -29.29
CA ALA A 429 5.45 2.84 -29.17
C ALA A 429 5.04 4.22 -28.62
N ASP A 430 5.65 4.66 -27.53
CA ASP A 430 5.35 5.94 -26.90
C ASP A 430 5.70 7.14 -27.80
N ALA A 431 6.87 7.12 -28.44
CA ALA A 431 7.28 8.19 -29.35
C ALA A 431 6.39 8.26 -30.61
N SER A 432 5.98 7.11 -31.14
CA SER A 432 5.02 7.05 -32.26
C SER A 432 3.65 7.61 -31.85
N ARG A 433 3.18 7.29 -30.63
CA ARG A 433 1.94 7.81 -30.05
C ARG A 433 2.01 9.33 -29.87
N LEU A 434 3.15 9.86 -29.43
CA LEU A 434 3.37 11.30 -29.28
C LEU A 434 3.35 12.05 -30.64
N GLN A 435 3.94 11.46 -31.67
CA GLN A 435 3.90 12.01 -33.03
C GLN A 435 2.47 12.00 -33.60
N GLU A 436 1.72 10.91 -33.41
CA GLU A 436 0.32 10.83 -33.82
C GLU A 436 -0.53 11.83 -33.03
N TRP A 437 -0.27 11.99 -31.74
CA TRP A 437 -0.93 13.00 -30.89
C TRP A 437 -0.73 14.41 -31.45
N THR A 438 0.50 14.76 -31.82
CA THR A 438 0.81 16.06 -32.44
C THR A 438 0.03 16.26 -33.75
N THR A 439 -0.06 15.20 -34.56
CA THR A 439 -0.83 15.21 -35.82
C THR A 439 -2.33 15.36 -35.55
N LEU A 440 -2.84 14.69 -34.52
CA LEU A 440 -4.23 14.74 -34.12
C LEU A 440 -4.62 16.13 -33.59
N GLN A 441 -3.77 16.74 -32.77
CA GLN A 441 -3.94 18.13 -32.31
C GLN A 441 -4.02 19.11 -33.49
N ALA A 442 -3.20 18.93 -34.52
CA ALA A 442 -3.25 19.77 -35.73
C ALA A 442 -4.56 19.60 -36.53
N LYS A 443 -5.27 18.48 -36.37
CA LYS A 443 -6.56 18.19 -37.00
C LYS A 443 -7.76 18.60 -36.14
N LEU A 444 -7.56 19.18 -34.95
CA LEU A 444 -8.62 19.49 -34.00
C LEU A 444 -9.76 20.30 -34.65
N ASP A 445 -9.44 21.39 -35.35
CA ASP A 445 -10.43 22.25 -35.98
C ASP A 445 -11.20 21.51 -37.08
N ALA A 446 -10.51 20.68 -37.87
CA ALA A 446 -11.14 19.88 -38.92
C ALA A 446 -12.10 18.82 -38.35
N VAL A 447 -11.72 18.13 -37.26
CA VAL A 447 -12.59 17.18 -36.55
C VAL A 447 -13.80 17.89 -35.96
N GLN A 448 -13.61 19.09 -35.42
CA GLN A 448 -14.69 19.88 -34.88
C GLN A 448 -15.69 20.31 -35.97
N ASP A 449 -15.19 20.79 -37.11
CA ASP A 449 -16.04 21.18 -38.24
C ASP A 449 -16.78 19.98 -38.84
N ASP A 450 -16.13 18.81 -38.92
CA ASP A 450 -16.77 17.56 -39.36
C ASP A 450 -17.90 17.15 -38.39
N ALA A 451 -17.65 17.20 -37.08
CA ALA A 451 -18.66 16.91 -36.06
C ALA A 451 -19.87 17.84 -36.15
N ARG A 452 -19.65 19.12 -36.46
CA ARG A 452 -20.71 20.13 -36.59
C ARG A 452 -21.53 19.97 -37.87
N ASN A 453 -20.88 19.64 -38.98
CA ASN A 453 -21.53 19.57 -40.29
C ASN A 453 -22.16 18.19 -40.59
N ASN A 454 -21.48 17.11 -40.19
CA ASN A 454 -21.85 15.74 -40.54
C ASN A 454 -22.33 14.91 -39.33
N GLY A 455 -22.07 15.38 -38.11
CA GLY A 455 -22.57 14.79 -36.86
C GLY A 455 -21.62 13.76 -36.22
N MET A 456 -21.88 13.47 -34.94
CA MET A 456 -21.02 12.61 -34.09
C MET A 456 -20.79 11.20 -34.63
N LEU A 457 -21.80 10.62 -35.30
CA LEU A 457 -21.71 9.25 -35.82
C LEU A 457 -20.72 9.16 -36.99
N GLN A 458 -20.69 10.17 -37.86
CA GLN A 458 -19.76 10.20 -39.00
C GLN A 458 -18.32 10.28 -38.50
N VAL A 459 -18.05 11.21 -37.57
CA VAL A 459 -16.73 11.36 -36.93
C VAL A 459 -16.28 10.06 -36.26
N ALA A 460 -17.21 9.38 -35.57
CA ALA A 460 -16.92 8.09 -34.95
C ALA A 460 -16.53 7.02 -35.99
N MET A 461 -17.27 6.93 -37.10
CA MET A 461 -16.94 5.98 -38.17
C MET A 461 -15.59 6.28 -38.83
N ASP A 462 -15.32 7.54 -39.14
CA ASP A 462 -14.10 7.96 -39.84
C ASP A 462 -12.84 7.76 -38.99
N ASN A 463 -12.99 7.73 -37.67
CA ASN A 463 -11.89 7.53 -36.72
C ASN A 463 -11.92 6.16 -36.01
N ASN A 464 -12.75 5.22 -36.49
CA ASN A 464 -12.92 3.88 -35.90
C ASN A 464 -13.22 3.92 -34.38
N ALA A 465 -14.02 4.90 -33.96
CA ALA A 465 -14.46 5.12 -32.60
C ALA A 465 -15.96 4.83 -32.45
N SER A 466 -16.47 4.94 -31.23
CA SER A 466 -17.90 4.79 -30.93
C SER A 466 -18.47 6.05 -30.28
N VAL A 467 -19.72 6.38 -30.61
CA VAL A 467 -20.48 7.38 -29.87
C VAL A 467 -20.91 6.79 -28.53
N SER A 468 -20.50 7.42 -27.43
CA SER A 468 -20.90 7.01 -26.08
C SER A 468 -22.38 7.26 -25.83
N ARG A 469 -22.94 6.57 -24.84
CA ARG A 469 -24.31 6.86 -24.39
C ARG A 469 -24.33 8.18 -23.64
N PRO A 470 -25.45 8.93 -23.66
CA PRO A 470 -25.60 10.13 -22.84
C PRO A 470 -25.26 9.84 -21.37
N GLN A 471 -24.30 10.59 -20.83
CA GLN A 471 -23.84 10.48 -19.45
C GLN A 471 -23.72 11.87 -18.82
N SER A 472 -24.03 11.98 -17.53
CA SER A 472 -23.83 13.21 -16.78
C SER A 472 -22.39 13.29 -16.28
N VAL A 473 -21.71 14.40 -16.55
CA VAL A 473 -20.36 14.69 -16.04
C VAL A 473 -20.40 15.86 -15.05
N SER A 474 -19.64 15.77 -13.95
CA SER A 474 -19.44 16.83 -12.95
C SER A 474 -18.02 16.82 -12.39
N LEU A 475 -17.61 17.91 -11.73
CA LEU A 475 -16.32 17.97 -11.01
C LEU A 475 -16.31 17.12 -9.75
N VAL A 476 -17.48 16.96 -9.11
CA VAL A 476 -17.65 16.03 -7.99
C VAL A 476 -18.71 15.02 -8.37
N ASP A 477 -18.26 13.81 -8.65
CA ASP A 477 -19.07 12.65 -8.96
C ASP A 477 -18.98 11.62 -7.84
N ALA A 478 -20.05 11.54 -7.05
CA ALA A 478 -20.16 10.56 -5.99
C ALA A 478 -20.72 9.21 -6.47
N GLY A 479 -20.94 9.01 -7.77
CA GLY A 479 -21.50 7.77 -8.33
C GLY A 479 -22.93 7.49 -7.89
N VAL A 480 -23.64 8.51 -7.39
CA VAL A 480 -25.00 8.35 -6.83
C VAL A 480 -26.00 8.32 -7.98
N PRO A 481 -26.81 7.24 -8.13
CA PRO A 481 -27.76 7.14 -9.23
C PRO A 481 -28.78 8.28 -9.22
N ALA A 482 -29.05 8.84 -10.41
CA ALA A 482 -30.03 9.92 -10.59
C ALA A 482 -31.49 9.51 -10.30
N ILE A 483 -31.78 8.20 -10.18
CA ILE A 483 -33.12 7.63 -9.97
C ILE A 483 -33.61 7.81 -8.52
N LEU A 484 -32.71 8.11 -7.59
CA LEU A 484 -33.02 8.21 -6.16
C LEU A 484 -33.82 9.48 -5.82
N ASP A 485 -34.66 9.41 -4.79
CA ASP A 485 -35.32 10.59 -4.23
C ASP A 485 -34.29 11.57 -3.63
N ALA A 486 -34.66 12.84 -3.54
CA ALA A 486 -33.74 13.90 -3.16
C ALA A 486 -33.07 13.69 -1.78
N ALA A 487 -33.80 13.16 -0.80
CA ALA A 487 -33.28 12.97 0.55
C ALA A 487 -32.26 11.82 0.61
N THR A 488 -32.58 10.69 -0.03
CA THR A 488 -31.68 9.54 -0.15
C THR A 488 -30.44 9.91 -0.97
N LYS A 489 -30.63 10.62 -2.10
CA LYS A 489 -29.55 11.13 -2.94
C LYS A 489 -28.61 12.01 -2.14
N GLN A 490 -29.14 12.98 -1.39
CA GLN A 490 -28.35 13.87 -0.56
C GLN A 490 -27.55 13.10 0.49
N SER A 491 -28.19 12.16 1.22
CA SER A 491 -27.50 11.37 2.25
C SER A 491 -26.35 10.54 1.67
N LEU A 492 -26.55 9.89 0.52
CA LEU A 492 -25.52 9.10 -0.13
C LEU A 492 -24.40 9.96 -0.73
N LEU A 493 -24.74 11.10 -1.34
CA LEU A 493 -23.74 12.08 -1.80
C LEU A 493 -22.85 12.49 -0.63
N SER A 494 -23.48 12.86 0.49
CA SER A 494 -22.79 13.27 1.70
C SER A 494 -21.84 12.20 2.23
N GLN A 495 -22.32 10.96 2.37
CA GLN A 495 -21.52 9.85 2.87
C GLN A 495 -20.35 9.54 1.94
N THR A 496 -20.61 9.43 0.64
CA THR A 496 -19.58 9.04 -0.34
C THR A 496 -18.48 10.10 -0.45
N ILE A 497 -18.85 11.38 -0.47
CA ILE A 497 -17.88 12.48 -0.48
C ILE A 497 -17.03 12.45 0.79
N LEU A 498 -17.65 12.31 1.97
CA LEU A 498 -16.91 12.22 3.22
C LEU A 498 -15.98 11.00 3.27
N THR A 499 -16.43 9.85 2.79
CA THR A 499 -15.60 8.65 2.71
C THR A 499 -14.39 8.88 1.82
N ARG A 500 -14.59 9.43 0.61
CA ARG A 500 -13.48 9.75 -0.31
C ARG A 500 -12.50 10.77 0.26
N LEU A 501 -13.01 11.85 0.86
CA LEU A 501 -12.15 12.84 1.52
C LEU A 501 -11.39 12.22 2.71
N SER A 502 -12.04 11.34 3.47
CA SER A 502 -11.40 10.64 4.60
C SER A 502 -10.34 9.62 4.16
N SER A 503 -10.49 9.02 2.98
CA SER A 503 -9.46 8.21 2.34
C SER A 503 -8.40 9.05 1.63
N GLY A 504 -8.54 10.39 1.68
CA GLY A 504 -7.55 11.33 1.18
C GLY A 504 -7.70 11.73 -0.28
N ALA A 505 -8.85 11.44 -0.90
CA ALA A 505 -9.07 11.78 -2.30
C ALA A 505 -9.13 13.29 -2.52
N SER A 506 -8.51 13.76 -3.61
CA SER A 506 -8.64 15.14 -4.07
C SER A 506 -9.92 15.36 -4.87
N ILE A 507 -10.35 16.60 -5.07
CA ILE A 507 -11.48 16.89 -5.97
C ILE A 507 -11.18 16.45 -7.40
N GLU A 508 -9.91 16.53 -7.83
CA GLU A 508 -9.48 16.09 -9.15
C GLU A 508 -9.69 14.58 -9.36
N GLU A 509 -9.54 13.78 -8.30
CA GLU A 509 -9.83 12.35 -8.30
C GLU A 509 -11.34 12.03 -8.18
N MET A 510 -12.16 13.04 -7.88
CA MET A 510 -13.61 12.90 -7.74
C MET A 510 -14.39 13.28 -8.99
N VAL A 511 -13.73 13.76 -10.05
CA VAL A 511 -14.40 14.12 -11.31
C VAL A 511 -15.02 12.90 -12.01
N SER A 512 -16.05 13.12 -12.81
CA SER A 512 -16.65 12.04 -13.61
C SER A 512 -15.67 11.45 -14.62
N SER A 513 -15.64 10.13 -14.73
CA SER A 513 -14.91 9.43 -15.79
C SER A 513 -15.63 9.59 -17.13
N ILE A 514 -14.89 9.89 -18.20
CA ILE A 514 -15.45 9.92 -19.57
C ILE A 514 -15.30 8.53 -20.19
N GLN A 515 -16.42 7.94 -20.63
CA GLN A 515 -16.40 6.68 -21.37
C GLN A 515 -15.39 6.69 -22.52
N ALA A 516 -14.61 5.61 -22.63
CA ALA A 516 -13.54 5.38 -23.61
C ALA A 516 -12.22 6.14 -23.41
N LEU A 517 -12.06 6.95 -22.36
CA LEU A 517 -10.73 7.37 -21.90
C LEU A 517 -10.10 6.28 -21.02
N GLU A 518 -8.77 6.13 -21.10
CA GLU A 518 -7.99 5.17 -20.29
C GLU A 518 -7.89 5.63 -18.83
N GLN A 519 -7.68 6.93 -18.63
CA GLN A 519 -7.54 7.58 -17.34
C GLN A 519 -8.54 8.73 -17.21
N THR A 520 -9.00 8.96 -15.98
CA THR A 520 -9.83 10.12 -15.66
C THR A 520 -9.01 11.40 -15.83
N ASP A 521 -9.47 12.32 -16.69
CA ASP A 521 -8.80 13.59 -16.98
C ASP A 521 -9.63 14.77 -16.43
N PRO A 522 -9.21 15.38 -15.30
CA PRO A 522 -9.91 16.50 -14.68
C PRO A 522 -9.95 17.74 -15.58
N ALA A 523 -8.94 17.96 -16.41
CA ALA A 523 -8.86 19.13 -17.29
C ALA A 523 -9.92 19.06 -18.40
N VAL A 524 -10.21 17.86 -18.92
CA VAL A 524 -11.28 17.66 -19.91
C VAL A 524 -12.64 17.95 -19.28
N VAL A 525 -12.93 17.41 -18.09
CA VAL A 525 -14.22 17.64 -17.41
C VAL A 525 -14.40 19.12 -17.06
N LYS A 526 -13.36 19.77 -16.50
CA LYS A 526 -13.34 21.22 -16.24
C LYS A 526 -13.63 22.02 -17.52
N SER A 527 -13.02 21.64 -18.65
CA SER A 527 -13.22 22.32 -19.95
C SER A 527 -14.64 22.14 -20.49
N ILE A 528 -15.25 20.96 -20.32
CA ILE A 528 -16.65 20.71 -20.71
C ILE A 528 -17.58 21.63 -19.91
N ILE A 529 -17.45 21.63 -18.57
CA ILE A 529 -18.29 22.42 -17.68
C ILE A 529 -18.16 23.91 -17.98
N ALA A 530 -16.93 24.42 -18.10
CA ALA A 530 -16.66 25.83 -18.40
C ALA A 530 -17.27 26.29 -19.74
N ARG A 531 -17.27 25.42 -20.77
CA ARG A 531 -17.91 25.75 -22.06
C ARG A 531 -19.44 25.79 -21.99
N THR A 532 -20.03 25.10 -21.01
CA THR A 532 -21.48 25.03 -20.84
C THR A 532 -22.06 25.98 -19.79
N GLU A 533 -21.21 26.66 -19.01
CA GLU A 533 -21.61 27.54 -17.90
C GLU A 533 -22.57 28.66 -18.34
N ASN A 534 -22.39 29.16 -19.57
CA ASN A 534 -23.17 30.29 -20.12
C ASN A 534 -24.37 29.85 -20.98
N ILE A 535 -24.68 28.55 -21.04
CA ILE A 535 -25.81 28.06 -21.84
C ILE A 535 -27.13 28.54 -21.21
N PRO A 536 -28.03 29.18 -21.97
CA PRO A 536 -29.31 29.64 -21.45
C PRO A 536 -30.18 28.47 -20.98
N LEU A 537 -30.63 28.51 -19.73
CA LEU A 537 -31.45 27.47 -19.12
C LEU A 537 -32.92 27.46 -19.60
N ASP A 538 -33.36 28.56 -20.23
CA ASP A 538 -34.72 28.75 -20.74
C ASP A 538 -34.89 28.29 -22.20
N THR A 539 -33.80 27.98 -22.89
CA THR A 539 -33.80 27.52 -24.27
C THR A 539 -33.50 26.03 -24.32
N PRO A 540 -34.33 25.20 -24.98
CA PRO A 540 -34.03 23.79 -25.15
C PRO A 540 -32.68 23.61 -25.85
N ILE A 541 -31.84 22.68 -25.36
CA ILE A 541 -30.52 22.39 -25.96
C ILE A 541 -30.65 22.04 -27.45
N ALA A 542 -31.75 21.44 -27.89
CA ALA A 542 -31.99 21.13 -29.30
C ALA A 542 -32.07 22.38 -30.21
N ASP A 543 -32.41 23.55 -29.65
CA ASP A 543 -32.64 24.79 -30.38
C ASP A 543 -31.40 25.72 -30.39
N LEU A 544 -30.38 25.41 -29.58
CA LEU A 544 -29.13 26.17 -29.55
C LEU A 544 -28.31 25.96 -30.83
N PRO A 545 -27.47 26.94 -31.22
CA PRO A 545 -26.53 26.79 -32.33
C PRO A 545 -25.67 25.53 -32.17
N VAL A 546 -25.34 24.88 -33.29
CA VAL A 546 -24.49 23.66 -33.26
C VAL A 546 -23.12 23.94 -32.62
N GLU A 547 -22.58 25.16 -32.79
CA GLU A 547 -21.30 25.57 -32.22
C GLU A 547 -21.27 25.59 -30.69
N GLU A 548 -22.41 25.86 -30.04
CA GLU A 548 -22.54 25.86 -28.57
C GLU A 548 -22.74 24.44 -28.01
N ARG A 549 -23.13 23.49 -28.87
CA ARG A 549 -23.48 22.12 -28.48
C ARG A 549 -22.41 21.10 -28.82
N ILE A 550 -21.67 21.33 -29.90
CA ILE A 550 -20.66 20.41 -30.42
C ILE A 550 -19.32 21.11 -30.47
N PHE A 551 -18.39 20.58 -29.71
CA PHE A 551 -17.03 21.09 -29.60
C PHE A 551 -16.04 19.97 -29.27
N VAL A 552 -14.75 20.22 -29.51
CA VAL A 552 -13.67 19.27 -29.24
C VAL A 552 -12.82 19.76 -28.07
N VAL A 553 -12.47 18.85 -27.16
CA VAL A 553 -11.59 19.09 -26.02
C VAL A 553 -10.39 18.13 -26.11
N PRO A 554 -9.15 18.62 -26.12
CA PRO A 554 -7.98 17.76 -26.06
C PRO A 554 -7.78 17.20 -24.64
N SER A 555 -7.55 15.90 -24.53
CA SER A 555 -7.06 15.22 -23.33
C SER A 555 -5.56 14.98 -23.51
N ASN A 556 -4.73 15.80 -22.85
CA ASN A 556 -3.28 15.70 -22.97
C ASN A 556 -2.74 14.44 -22.28
N GLU A 557 -3.33 14.07 -21.13
CA GLU A 557 -2.93 12.90 -20.34
C GLU A 557 -3.21 11.60 -21.09
N ASN A 558 -4.37 11.48 -21.72
CA ASN A 558 -4.73 10.30 -22.52
C ASN A 558 -4.20 10.36 -23.96
N MET A 559 -3.62 11.49 -24.38
CA MET A 559 -3.28 11.79 -25.79
C MET A 559 -4.47 11.52 -26.72
N ALA A 560 -5.63 12.09 -26.41
CA ALA A 560 -6.87 11.85 -27.16
C ALA A 560 -7.65 13.14 -27.43
N LEU A 561 -8.39 13.21 -28.53
CA LEU A 561 -9.41 14.23 -28.74
C LEU A 561 -10.76 13.71 -28.28
N VAL A 562 -11.41 14.49 -27.43
CA VAL A 562 -12.77 14.21 -26.96
C VAL A 562 -13.73 15.13 -27.69
N VAL A 563 -14.45 14.59 -28.66
CA VAL A 563 -15.55 15.28 -29.34
C VAL A 563 -16.77 15.18 -28.43
N VAL A 564 -17.34 16.32 -28.06
CA VAL A 564 -18.41 16.42 -27.07
C VAL A 564 -19.66 16.97 -27.74
N ARG A 565 -20.79 16.28 -27.53
CA ARG A 565 -22.13 16.80 -27.81
C ARG A 565 -22.89 16.98 -26.51
N VAL A 566 -23.24 18.22 -26.19
CA VAL A 566 -24.08 18.55 -25.05
C VAL A 566 -25.53 18.20 -25.37
N THR A 567 -26.14 17.42 -24.49
CA THR A 567 -27.56 16.99 -24.58
C THR A 567 -28.42 17.61 -23.49
N GLY A 568 -27.81 18.11 -22.42
CA GLY A 568 -28.50 18.69 -21.27
C GLY A 568 -27.53 19.34 -20.29
N THR A 569 -28.02 20.31 -19.53
CA THR A 569 -27.35 20.85 -18.35
C THR A 569 -28.32 20.75 -17.18
N THR A 570 -27.81 20.42 -16.00
CA THR A 570 -28.60 20.39 -14.77
C THR A 570 -27.83 21.16 -13.71
N PRO A 571 -28.16 22.45 -13.49
CA PRO A 571 -27.51 23.26 -12.49
C PRO A 571 -27.85 22.75 -11.09
N THR A 572 -27.01 23.09 -10.13
CA THR A 572 -27.20 22.70 -8.74
C THR A 572 -28.42 23.40 -8.14
N SER A 573 -29.35 22.63 -7.57
CA SER A 573 -30.52 23.23 -6.91
C SER A 573 -30.12 23.91 -5.60
N LYS A 574 -30.86 24.97 -5.23
CA LYS A 574 -30.64 25.66 -3.95
C LYS A 574 -30.88 24.74 -2.77
N GLU A 575 -31.83 23.83 -2.88
CA GLU A 575 -32.14 22.84 -1.85
C GLU A 575 -30.96 21.89 -1.63
N LEU A 576 -30.33 21.42 -2.71
CA LEU A 576 -29.15 20.54 -2.63
C LEU A 576 -27.94 21.31 -2.06
N ALA A 577 -27.68 22.52 -2.55
CA ALA A 577 -26.61 23.37 -2.06
C ALA A 577 -26.76 23.66 -0.55
N ASN A 578 -27.94 24.12 -0.12
CA ASN A 578 -28.23 24.37 1.30
C ASN A 578 -28.16 23.10 2.15
N GLY A 579 -28.57 21.96 1.58
CA GLY A 579 -28.50 20.66 2.23
C GLY A 579 -27.06 20.20 2.50
N LEU A 580 -26.12 20.55 1.62
CA LEU A 580 -24.69 20.19 1.72
C LEU A 580 -23.81 21.28 2.34
N SER A 581 -24.38 22.44 2.66
CA SER A 581 -23.69 23.53 3.35
C SER A 581 -24.27 23.89 4.71
N GLY A 582 -25.35 23.24 5.14
CA GLY A 582 -26.03 23.52 6.40
C GLY A 582 -25.27 23.02 7.63
N ASN A 583 -25.66 23.49 8.81
CA ASN A 583 -25.02 23.12 10.09
C ASN A 583 -24.99 21.61 10.37
N ALA A 584 -25.90 20.83 9.77
CA ALA A 584 -25.96 19.38 9.91
C ALA A 584 -24.99 18.63 8.98
N SER A 585 -24.50 19.27 7.92
CA SER A 585 -23.62 18.66 6.92
C SER A 585 -22.82 19.75 6.19
N PRO A 586 -21.70 20.24 6.75
CA PRO A 586 -20.89 21.30 6.14
C PRO A 586 -19.93 20.75 5.06
N ILE A 587 -20.43 19.87 4.21
CA ILE A 587 -19.60 19.09 3.27
C ILE A 587 -19.01 19.98 2.19
N LEU A 588 -19.76 20.95 1.68
CA LEU A 588 -19.25 21.90 0.71
C LEU A 588 -18.09 22.72 1.30
N GLN A 589 -18.20 23.14 2.57
CA GLN A 589 -17.11 23.84 3.25
C GLN A 589 -15.91 22.92 3.44
N THR A 590 -16.12 21.64 3.79
CA THR A 590 -15.04 20.66 3.88
C THR A 590 -14.36 20.46 2.52
N LEU A 591 -15.11 20.25 1.44
CA LEU A 591 -14.58 20.13 0.08
C LEU A 591 -13.74 21.35 -0.30
N MET A 592 -14.28 22.56 -0.11
CA MET A 592 -13.56 23.80 -0.43
C MET A 592 -12.30 23.97 0.42
N ALA A 593 -12.34 23.65 1.71
CA ALA A 593 -11.16 23.73 2.56
C ALA A 593 -10.10 22.71 2.13
N PHE A 594 -10.49 21.50 1.79
CA PHE A 594 -9.56 20.49 1.25
C PHE A 594 -8.97 20.94 -0.09
N ASP A 595 -9.76 21.52 -0.99
CA ASP A 595 -9.30 22.05 -2.28
C ASP A 595 -8.24 23.16 -2.09
N GLU A 596 -8.54 24.16 -1.25
CA GLU A 596 -7.65 25.29 -1.00
C GLU A 596 -6.36 24.90 -0.28
N LEU A 597 -6.39 23.80 0.48
CA LEU A 597 -5.23 23.22 1.11
C LEU A 597 -4.42 22.32 0.16
N GLY A 598 -4.80 22.19 -1.12
CA GLY A 598 -4.11 21.33 -2.08
C GLY A 598 -4.39 19.84 -1.89
N GLY A 599 -5.55 19.50 -1.34
CA GLY A 599 -5.95 18.13 -1.01
C GLY A 599 -5.13 17.54 0.14
N THR A 600 -4.98 16.22 0.15
CA THR A 600 -4.08 15.56 1.10
C THR A 600 -2.61 15.86 0.85
N LYS A 601 -2.20 16.03 -0.41
CA LYS A 601 -0.81 16.40 -0.75
C LYS A 601 -0.41 17.71 -0.08
N GLY A 602 -1.21 18.78 -0.22
CA GLY A 602 -0.84 20.05 0.41
C GLY A 602 -0.93 20.05 1.94
N ILE A 603 -1.78 19.22 2.56
CA ILE A 603 -1.74 18.98 4.02
C ILE A 603 -0.46 18.22 4.40
N GLY A 604 -0.13 17.16 3.67
CA GLY A 604 1.10 16.38 3.84
C GLY A 604 2.33 17.26 3.72
N ASP A 605 2.39 18.11 2.69
CA ASP A 605 3.47 19.07 2.48
C ASP A 605 3.55 20.07 3.64
N ALA A 606 2.40 20.64 4.06
CA ALA A 606 2.35 21.61 5.16
C ALA A 606 2.80 21.05 6.51
N PHE A 607 2.69 19.74 6.72
CA PHE A 607 3.12 19.04 7.93
C PHE A 607 4.28 18.06 7.69
N SER A 608 4.93 18.14 6.53
CA SER A 608 6.09 17.30 6.18
C SER A 608 7.25 17.59 7.13
N LEU A 609 8.15 16.62 7.29
CA LEU A 609 9.35 16.78 8.11
C LEU A 609 10.17 18.01 7.66
N GLU A 610 10.31 18.22 6.36
CA GLU A 610 11.03 19.37 5.79
C GLU A 610 10.37 20.70 6.19
N THR A 611 9.08 20.86 5.90
CA THR A 611 8.35 22.10 6.19
C THR A 611 8.29 22.39 7.69
N LEU A 612 8.08 21.36 8.52
CA LEU A 612 8.11 21.52 9.97
C LEU A 612 9.52 21.85 10.50
N THR A 613 10.56 21.27 9.90
CA THR A 613 11.95 21.57 10.27
C THR A 613 12.27 23.03 10.01
N GLU A 614 11.87 23.56 8.85
CA GLU A 614 12.02 24.97 8.51
C GLU A 614 11.20 25.87 9.45
N ARG A 615 9.91 25.58 9.62
CA ARG A 615 8.98 26.36 10.44
C ARG A 615 9.44 26.46 11.89
N HIS A 616 9.98 25.37 12.45
CA HIS A 616 10.47 25.31 13.82
C HIS A 616 11.98 25.56 13.94
N ASN A 617 12.69 25.93 12.87
CA ASN A 617 14.15 26.09 12.85
C ASN A 617 14.88 24.93 13.56
N PHE A 618 14.43 23.70 13.27
CA PHE A 618 14.87 22.48 13.95
C PHE A 618 16.25 22.03 13.47
N LYS A 619 17.14 21.66 14.40
CA LYS A 619 18.48 21.17 14.08
C LYS A 619 18.89 20.04 15.02
N ARG A 620 19.25 18.87 14.50
CA ARG A 620 19.81 17.75 15.29
C ARG A 620 21.27 18.03 15.66
N GLY A 621 21.71 17.56 16.83
CA GLY A 621 23.06 17.75 17.33
C GLY A 621 24.09 16.92 16.57
N ARG A 622 25.08 17.60 15.98
CA ARG A 622 26.12 17.10 15.03
C ARG A 622 25.55 16.65 13.67
N GLU A 623 25.56 17.62 12.73
CA GLU A 623 25.33 17.50 11.27
C GLU A 623 23.92 17.15 10.75
N ASN A 624 23.72 17.49 9.47
CA ASN A 624 22.43 17.65 8.77
C ASN A 624 21.48 16.45 8.91
N VAL A 625 20.19 16.76 9.02
CA VAL A 625 19.07 15.81 9.23
C VAL A 625 19.00 14.71 8.16
N ALA A 626 19.55 14.94 6.95
CA ALA A 626 19.43 14.03 5.82
C ALA A 626 20.35 12.78 5.84
N SER A 627 21.33 12.67 6.74
CA SER A 627 22.37 11.61 6.63
C SER A 627 22.48 10.66 7.82
N VAL A 628 21.53 10.68 8.77
CA VAL A 628 21.61 9.85 10.00
C VAL A 628 20.37 8.98 10.20
N ASP A 629 19.39 9.04 9.31
CA ASP A 629 18.16 8.25 9.39
C ASP A 629 18.18 7.02 8.44
N GLU A 630 19.37 6.62 7.95
CA GLU A 630 19.61 5.39 7.15
C GLU A 630 20.40 4.28 7.90
N GLU A 631 20.60 4.39 9.22
CA GLU A 631 21.11 3.29 10.07
C GLU A 631 20.07 2.90 11.13
#